data_AF-W1NMG7-F1
#
_entry.id   AF-W1NMG7-F1
#
_cell.length_a   1.000
_cell.length_b   1.000
_cell.length_c   1.000
_cell.angle_alpha   90.00
_cell.angle_beta   90.00
_cell.angle_gamma   90.00
#
_symmetry.space_group_name_H-M   'P 1'
#
loop_
_entity.id
_entity.type
_entity.pdbx_description
1 polymer ?
#
loop_
_entity_poly.entity_id
_entity_poly.type
_entity_poly.pdbx_seq_one_letter_code
_entity_poly.pdbx_strand_id
1 'polypeptide(L)'
;MEQLISTLHQTSNCAGLSDRFYEYLKPLLSLSESNPSHLRPLAKCFVSSLSRLLKVLPETLKTCPSPITCETLAWSKELFKIYEMTITCISRILPCLDWKPYGLDQQRLLLARRRQIWGYYNEAKVLCYQVLEGLQPGVTRDLCRDEVGACLLPDEVEKHESGLASLIVETVFCIVNCMYESKCVDSAAYRQILSLINLVRPWLR
;
A
#
# COMPACT_ATOMS: atom_id res chain seq x y z
N MET A 1 18.79 12.50 -6.42
CA MET A 1 17.33 12.31 -6.32
C MET A 1 16.54 13.01 -7.42
N GLU A 2 16.76 14.29 -7.72
CA GLU A 2 16.11 14.99 -8.85
C GLU A 2 16.18 14.21 -10.16
N GLN A 3 17.39 13.79 -10.55
CA GLN A 3 17.64 12.99 -11.75
C GLN A 3 16.97 11.61 -11.72
N LEU A 4 16.93 10.95 -10.55
CA LEU A 4 16.27 9.66 -10.37
C LEU A 4 14.74 9.77 -10.47
N ILE A 5 14.18 10.91 -10.07
CA ILE A 5 12.74 11.18 -10.15
C ILE A 5 12.36 11.54 -11.59
N SER A 6 13.18 12.32 -12.30
CA SER A 6 12.94 12.59 -13.72
C SER A 6 12.96 11.32 -14.58
N THR A 7 13.79 10.32 -14.22
CA THR A 7 13.81 9.03 -14.93
C THR A 7 12.58 8.16 -14.67
N LEU A 8 11.77 8.44 -13.63
CA LEU A 8 10.53 7.68 -13.39
C LEU A 8 9.51 7.86 -14.51
N HIS A 9 9.56 8.98 -15.23
CA HIS A 9 8.67 9.25 -16.35
C HIS A 9 9.14 8.63 -17.68
N GLN A 10 10.35 8.07 -17.72
CA GLN A 10 10.92 7.47 -18.91
C GLN A 10 10.71 5.95 -18.87
N THR A 11 10.04 5.41 -19.88
CA THR A 11 9.83 3.96 -20.05
C THR A 11 11.02 3.25 -20.68
N SER A 12 12.03 4.01 -21.12
CA SER A 12 13.29 3.49 -21.65
C SER A 12 14.37 3.45 -20.55
N ASN A 13 15.24 2.43 -20.58
CA ASN A 13 16.38 2.28 -19.67
C ASN A 13 16.02 2.15 -18.17
N CYS A 14 14.95 1.40 -17.87
CA CYS A 14 14.44 1.26 -16.50
C CYS A 14 15.11 0.13 -15.71
N ALA A 15 15.92 -0.71 -16.37
CA ALA A 15 16.58 -1.83 -15.74
C ALA A 15 17.54 -1.36 -14.64
N GLY A 16 17.40 -1.94 -13.43
CA GLY A 16 18.23 -1.59 -12.27
C GLY A 16 17.92 -0.21 -11.68
N LEU A 17 16.81 0.43 -12.05
CA LEU A 17 16.38 1.69 -11.45
C LEU A 17 16.12 1.50 -9.95
N SER A 18 15.40 0.45 -9.58
CA SER A 18 15.15 0.10 -8.18
C SER A 18 16.43 -0.14 -7.39
N ASP A 19 17.47 -0.71 -7.99
CA ASP A 19 18.76 -0.95 -7.32
C ASP A 19 19.52 0.36 -7.07
N ARG A 20 19.48 1.30 -8.02
CA ARG A 20 20.02 2.66 -7.81
C ARG A 20 19.27 3.40 -6.70
N PHE A 21 17.94 3.24 -6.66
CA PHE A 21 17.13 3.77 -5.56
C PHE A 21 17.47 3.10 -4.23
N TYR A 22 17.74 1.80 -4.23
CA TYR A 22 18.15 1.05 -3.04
C TYR A 22 19.46 1.57 -2.50
N GLU A 23 20.50 1.70 -3.33
CA GLU A 23 21.79 2.23 -2.90
C GLU A 23 21.68 3.67 -2.36
N TYR A 24 20.78 4.49 -2.93
CA TYR A 24 20.50 5.82 -2.38
C TYR A 24 19.80 5.78 -1.00
N LEU A 25 18.86 4.86 -0.80
CA LEU A 25 18.10 4.72 0.44
C LEU A 25 18.79 3.85 1.50
N LYS A 26 19.87 3.15 1.13
CA LYS A 26 20.66 2.25 1.97
C LYS A 26 21.06 2.87 3.32
N PRO A 27 21.50 4.14 3.43
CA PRO A 27 21.81 4.74 4.72
C PRO A 27 20.59 4.75 5.67
N LEU A 28 19.39 4.99 5.13
CA LEU A 28 18.15 5.01 5.93
C LEU A 28 17.69 3.60 6.28
N LEU A 29 17.91 2.63 5.39
CA LEU A 29 17.63 1.22 5.65
C LEU A 29 18.59 0.61 6.68
N SER A 30 19.87 0.99 6.70
CA SER A 30 20.85 0.44 7.65
C SER A 30 20.83 1.13 9.03
N LEU A 31 20.55 2.43 9.10
CA LEU A 31 20.59 3.18 10.36
C LEU A 31 19.38 2.92 11.28
N SER A 32 18.27 2.45 10.72
CA SER A 32 17.07 2.07 11.49
C SER A 32 17.33 0.94 12.51
N GLU A 33 18.42 0.18 12.36
CA GLU A 33 18.70 -1.00 13.19
C GLU A 33 19.68 -0.71 14.33
N SER A 34 20.40 0.41 14.29
CA SER A 34 21.59 0.61 15.12
C SER A 34 21.54 1.78 16.10
N ASN A 35 20.93 2.92 15.76
CA ASN A 35 20.93 4.10 16.65
C ASN A 35 19.72 5.04 16.44
N PRO A 36 18.68 5.02 17.31
CA PRO A 36 17.49 5.86 17.16
C PRO A 36 17.79 7.36 17.31
N SER A 37 18.88 7.75 17.97
CA SER A 37 19.33 9.14 18.13
C SER A 37 19.72 9.82 16.81
N HIS A 38 20.16 9.05 15.81
CA HIS A 38 20.55 9.57 14.48
C HIS A 38 19.42 9.51 13.45
N LEU A 39 18.28 8.92 13.82
CA LEU A 39 17.16 8.68 12.90
C LEU A 39 16.44 9.98 12.53
N ARG A 40 16.29 10.92 13.46
CA ARG A 40 15.60 12.20 13.22
C ARG A 40 16.37 13.16 12.27
N PRO A 41 17.68 13.39 12.43
CA PRO A 41 18.46 14.16 11.46
C PRO A 41 18.45 13.53 10.07
N LEU A 42 18.59 12.20 9.99
CA LEU A 42 18.56 11.48 8.73
C LEU A 42 17.18 11.57 8.06
N ALA A 43 16.11 11.36 8.83
CA ALA A 43 14.75 11.52 8.33
C ALA A 43 14.55 12.89 7.69
N LYS A 44 15.00 13.99 8.32
CA LYS A 44 14.91 15.34 7.73
C LYS A 44 15.55 15.44 6.34
N CYS A 45 16.67 14.76 6.10
CA CYS A 45 17.34 14.76 4.79
C CYS A 45 16.54 14.03 3.70
N PHE A 46 15.81 12.96 4.07
CA PHE A 46 15.12 12.09 3.11
C PHE A 46 13.62 12.37 2.97
N VAL A 47 12.97 12.99 3.96
CA VAL A 47 11.51 13.18 4.01
C VAL A 47 10.98 13.94 2.80
N SER A 48 11.65 15.01 2.35
CA SER A 48 11.23 15.77 1.18
C SER A 48 11.24 14.90 -0.09
N SER A 49 12.29 14.11 -0.26
CA SER A 49 12.47 13.19 -1.38
C SER A 49 11.44 12.06 -1.36
N LEU A 50 11.25 11.40 -0.20
CA LEU A 50 10.29 10.32 -0.02
C LEU A 50 8.84 10.80 -0.19
N SER A 51 8.50 11.96 0.38
CA SER A 51 7.17 12.57 0.22
C SER A 51 6.89 12.94 -1.23
N ARG A 52 7.90 13.38 -1.98
CA ARG A 52 7.76 13.62 -3.42
C ARG A 52 7.51 12.33 -4.19
N LEU A 53 8.23 11.24 -3.87
CA LEU A 53 8.02 9.93 -4.49
C LEU A 53 6.60 9.41 -4.25
N LEU A 54 6.08 9.53 -3.03
CA LEU A 54 4.69 9.16 -2.73
C LEU A 54 3.63 9.97 -3.48
N LYS A 55 3.98 11.13 -4.05
CA LYS A 55 3.08 11.89 -4.94
C LYS A 55 3.27 11.48 -6.40
N VAL A 56 4.51 11.30 -6.83
CA VAL A 56 4.84 11.00 -8.24
C VAL A 56 4.44 9.58 -8.61
N LEU A 57 4.84 8.58 -7.81
CA LEU A 57 4.66 7.17 -8.15
C LEU A 57 3.18 6.77 -8.36
N PRO A 58 2.22 7.18 -7.49
CA PRO A 58 0.82 6.85 -7.70
C PRO A 58 0.25 7.48 -8.96
N GLU A 59 0.67 8.69 -9.31
CA GLU A 59 0.20 9.38 -10.51
C GLU A 59 0.80 8.76 -11.77
N THR A 60 2.09 8.41 -11.75
CA THR A 60 2.76 7.71 -12.85
C THR A 60 2.14 6.34 -13.11
N LEU A 61 1.73 5.62 -12.06
CA LEU A 61 1.13 4.29 -12.17
C LEU A 61 -0.40 4.31 -12.28
N LYS A 62 -1.03 5.50 -12.30
CA LYS A 62 -2.50 5.65 -12.27
C LYS A 62 -3.21 5.01 -13.45
N THR A 63 -2.56 5.00 -14.60
CA THR A 63 -3.12 4.45 -15.84
C THR A 63 -2.17 3.41 -16.38
N CYS A 64 -2.68 2.21 -16.70
CA CYS A 64 -1.93 1.22 -17.45
C CYS A 64 -2.01 1.57 -18.94
N PRO A 65 -0.88 1.75 -19.65
CA PRO A 65 -0.91 2.07 -21.06
C PRO A 65 -1.39 0.86 -21.88
N SER A 66 -2.08 1.14 -22.98
CA SER A 66 -2.52 0.13 -23.96
C SER A 66 -1.96 0.51 -25.33
N PRO A 67 -1.26 -0.38 -26.04
CA PRO A 67 -0.96 -1.77 -25.69
C PRO A 67 0.14 -1.91 -24.63
N ILE A 68 0.09 -2.99 -23.85
CA ILE A 68 1.12 -3.34 -22.86
C ILE A 68 2.28 -4.03 -23.60
N THR A 69 3.48 -3.44 -23.53
CA THR A 69 4.70 -4.05 -24.07
C THR A 69 5.57 -4.67 -22.97
N CYS A 70 6.55 -5.48 -23.35
CA CYS A 70 7.53 -6.06 -22.41
C CYS A 70 8.28 -4.97 -21.63
N GLU A 71 8.68 -3.89 -22.31
CA GLU A 71 9.37 -2.75 -21.70
C GLU A 71 8.48 -2.04 -20.68
N THR A 72 7.19 -1.85 -21.00
CA THR A 72 6.23 -1.26 -20.06
C THR A 72 6.05 -2.11 -18.82
N LEU A 73 5.97 -3.43 -18.96
CA LEU A 73 5.87 -4.35 -17.81
C LEU A 73 7.15 -4.37 -16.96
N ALA A 74 8.33 -4.28 -17.58
CA ALA A 74 9.58 -4.18 -16.85
C ALA A 74 9.66 -2.85 -16.07
N TRP A 75 9.30 -1.74 -16.71
CA TRP A 75 9.25 -0.43 -16.09
C TRP A 75 8.27 -0.38 -14.90
N SER A 76 7.05 -0.93 -15.04
CA SER A 76 6.07 -0.92 -13.96
C SER A 76 6.53 -1.73 -12.74
N LYS A 77 7.19 -2.88 -12.95
CA LYS A 77 7.79 -3.67 -11.87
C LYS A 77 8.84 -2.88 -11.09
N GLU A 78 9.72 -2.17 -11.80
CA GLU A 78 10.73 -1.30 -11.18
C GLU A 78 10.07 -0.18 -10.35
N LEU A 79 9.04 0.48 -10.89
CA LEU A 79 8.29 1.51 -10.18
C LEU A 79 7.57 0.97 -8.94
N PHE A 80 6.94 -0.21 -9.02
CA PHE A 80 6.29 -0.83 -7.87
C PHE A 80 7.30 -1.17 -6.77
N LYS A 81 8.48 -1.70 -7.11
CA LYS A 81 9.56 -1.96 -6.15
C LYS A 81 10.04 -0.67 -5.48
N ILE A 82 10.21 0.41 -6.25
CA ILE A 82 10.57 1.73 -5.71
C ILE A 82 9.47 2.26 -4.77
N TYR A 83 8.20 2.08 -5.12
CA TYR A 83 7.08 2.51 -4.28
C TYR A 83 7.04 1.73 -2.95
N GLU A 84 7.18 0.40 -2.99
CA GLU A 84 7.27 -0.42 -1.77
C GLU A 84 8.43 -0.02 -0.87
N MET A 85 9.60 0.22 -1.46
CA MET A 85 10.77 0.69 -0.72
C MET A 85 10.53 2.07 -0.10
N THR A 86 9.86 2.97 -0.83
CA THR A 86 9.51 4.32 -0.34
C THR A 86 8.57 4.23 0.86
N ILE A 87 7.52 3.41 0.79
CA ILE A 87 6.59 3.15 1.89
C ILE A 87 7.34 2.55 3.10
N THR A 88 8.22 1.59 2.86
CA THR A 88 9.03 0.94 3.91
C THR A 88 10.00 1.91 4.58
N CYS A 89 10.61 2.82 3.81
CA CYS A 89 11.47 3.86 4.36
C CYS A 89 10.67 4.82 5.23
N ILE A 90 9.49 5.25 4.77
CA ILE A 90 8.62 6.13 5.54
C ILE A 90 8.12 5.45 6.81
N SER A 91 7.73 4.17 6.77
CA SER A 91 7.28 3.45 7.96
C SER A 91 8.34 3.42 9.06
N ARG A 92 9.62 3.28 8.70
CA ARG A 92 10.74 3.30 9.64
C ARG A 92 10.96 4.67 10.28
N ILE A 93 10.77 5.74 9.51
CA ILE A 93 10.93 7.11 10.02
C ILE A 93 9.63 7.73 10.54
N LEU A 94 8.50 7.02 10.45
CA LEU A 94 7.18 7.51 10.84
C LEU A 94 7.15 8.10 12.27
N PRO A 95 7.81 7.51 13.28
CA PRO A 95 7.84 8.10 14.63
C PRO A 95 8.50 9.48 14.71
N CYS A 96 9.26 9.88 13.68
CA CYS A 96 9.91 11.19 13.59
C CYS A 96 9.12 12.21 12.76
N LEU A 97 7.96 11.83 12.20
CA LEU A 97 7.16 12.65 11.31
C LEU A 97 5.79 12.96 11.91
N ASP A 98 5.33 14.19 11.70
CA ASP A 98 3.95 14.56 11.95
C ASP A 98 3.07 14.11 10.77
N TRP A 99 2.87 12.80 10.65
CA TRP A 99 2.06 12.19 9.59
C TRP A 99 0.59 12.13 9.99
N LYS A 100 -0.31 12.23 9.01
CA LYS A 100 -1.76 12.10 9.26
C LYS A 100 -2.09 10.68 9.75
N PRO A 101 -3.06 10.50 10.67
CA PRO A 101 -3.56 9.17 11.03
C PRO A 101 -3.91 8.34 9.80
N TYR A 102 -3.50 7.07 9.78
CA TYR A 102 -3.71 6.12 8.67
C TYR A 102 -3.12 6.54 7.31
N GLY A 103 -2.36 7.63 7.24
CA GLY A 103 -1.86 8.13 5.96
C GLY A 103 -0.86 7.18 5.30
N LEU A 104 -0.17 6.33 6.08
CA LEU A 104 0.68 5.28 5.54
C LEU A 104 -0.15 4.12 4.96
N ASP A 105 -1.25 3.76 5.62
CA ASP A 105 -2.17 2.72 5.17
C ASP A 105 -2.93 3.16 3.90
N GLN A 106 -3.26 4.45 3.80
CA GLN A 106 -3.74 5.05 2.54
C GLN A 106 -2.72 4.89 1.40
N GLN A 107 -1.42 5.04 1.66
CA GLN A 107 -0.39 4.83 0.64
C GLN A 107 -0.27 3.35 0.23
N ARG A 108 -0.41 2.41 1.19
CA ARG A 108 -0.46 0.98 0.89
C ARG A 108 -1.68 0.61 0.05
N LEU A 109 -2.86 1.17 0.37
CA LEU A 109 -4.06 0.98 -0.43
C LEU A 109 -3.91 1.58 -1.84
N LEU A 110 -3.31 2.76 -1.98
CA LEU A 110 -3.02 3.35 -3.29
C LEU A 110 -2.12 2.44 -4.12
N LEU A 111 -1.03 1.93 -3.53
CA LEU A 111 -0.15 0.95 -4.16
C LEU A 111 -0.93 -0.30 -4.60
N ALA A 112 -1.80 -0.86 -3.74
CA ALA A 112 -2.63 -2.02 -4.07
C ALA A 112 -3.55 -1.74 -5.27
N ARG A 113 -4.21 -0.58 -5.30
CA ARG A 113 -5.05 -0.15 -6.44
C ARG A 113 -4.26 0.01 -7.72
N ARG A 114 -3.05 0.56 -7.65
CA ARG A 114 -2.17 0.66 -8.83
C ARG A 114 -1.79 -0.73 -9.33
N ARG A 115 -1.46 -1.66 -8.44
CA ARG A 115 -1.23 -3.06 -8.81
C ARG A 115 -2.45 -3.70 -9.47
N GLN A 116 -3.65 -3.47 -8.93
CA GLN A 116 -4.90 -3.94 -9.51
C GLN A 116 -5.07 -3.42 -10.95
N ILE A 117 -4.90 -2.11 -11.20
CA ILE A 117 -5.03 -1.50 -12.54
C ILE A 117 -4.06 -2.14 -13.55
N TRP A 118 -2.89 -2.56 -13.07
CA TRP A 118 -1.86 -3.19 -13.89
C TRP A 118 -1.94 -4.72 -13.95
N GLY A 119 -2.98 -5.33 -13.37
CA GLY A 119 -3.22 -6.77 -13.42
C GLY A 119 -2.45 -7.60 -12.38
N TYR A 120 -1.73 -6.98 -11.45
CA TYR A 120 -1.03 -7.64 -10.34
C TYR A 120 -2.00 -7.94 -9.18
N TYR A 121 -3.06 -8.71 -9.46
CA TYR A 121 -4.20 -8.89 -8.54
C TYR A 121 -3.82 -9.63 -7.25
N ASN A 122 -2.89 -10.58 -7.31
CA ASN A 122 -2.49 -11.34 -6.12
C ASN A 122 -1.69 -10.46 -5.17
N GLU A 123 -0.73 -9.71 -5.68
CA GLU A 123 0.09 -8.76 -4.95
C GLU A 123 -0.76 -7.60 -4.38
N ALA A 124 -1.76 -7.14 -5.13
CA ALA A 124 -2.73 -6.15 -4.65
C ALA A 124 -3.54 -6.68 -3.47
N LYS A 125 -4.06 -7.91 -3.54
CA LYS A 125 -4.82 -8.54 -2.44
C LYS A 125 -3.97 -8.69 -1.19
N VAL A 126 -2.73 -9.17 -1.31
CA VAL A 126 -1.81 -9.33 -0.17
C VAL A 126 -1.64 -7.99 0.56
N LEU A 127 -1.41 -6.90 -0.17
CA LEU A 127 -1.31 -5.56 0.42
C LEU A 127 -2.62 -5.12 1.09
N CYS A 128 -3.78 -5.38 0.47
CA CYS A 128 -5.07 -5.02 1.06
C CYS A 128 -5.31 -5.75 2.37
N TYR A 129 -5.00 -7.05 2.43
CA TYR A 129 -5.08 -7.79 3.69
C TYR A 129 -4.16 -7.19 4.73
N GLN A 130 -2.87 -6.97 4.42
CA GLN A 130 -1.91 -6.32 5.33
C GLN A 130 -2.40 -4.96 5.87
N VAL A 131 -3.09 -4.16 5.05
CA VAL A 131 -3.73 -2.92 5.50
C VAL A 131 -4.82 -3.23 6.53
N LEU A 132 -5.73 -4.15 6.25
CA LEU A 132 -6.77 -4.54 7.21
C LEU A 132 -6.18 -5.08 8.52
N GLU A 133 -5.11 -5.88 8.47
CA GLU A 133 -4.44 -6.40 9.68
C GLU A 133 -3.78 -5.27 10.48
N GLY A 134 -3.14 -4.32 9.80
CA GLY A 134 -2.43 -3.19 10.43
C GLY A 134 -3.35 -2.17 11.09
N LEU A 135 -4.61 -2.08 10.65
CA LEU A 135 -5.62 -1.19 11.22
C LEU A 135 -6.23 -1.73 12.53
N GLN A 136 -5.84 -2.92 12.96
CA GLN A 136 -6.42 -3.60 14.11
C GLN A 136 -5.40 -3.72 15.27
N PRO A 137 -5.63 -3.09 16.43
CA PRO A 137 -5.03 -3.56 17.67
C PRO A 137 -5.78 -4.83 18.11
N GLY A 138 -5.40 -5.99 17.58
CA GLY A 138 -5.78 -7.30 18.13
C GLY A 138 -6.86 -8.12 17.41
N VAL A 139 -7.30 -7.78 16.20
CA VAL A 139 -8.46 -8.43 15.55
C VAL A 139 -8.10 -9.49 14.48
N THR A 140 -6.84 -9.60 14.05
CA THR A 140 -6.45 -10.58 13.00
C THR A 140 -6.11 -11.98 13.48
N ARG A 141 -6.23 -12.28 14.78
CA ARG A 141 -5.95 -13.64 15.27
C ARG A 141 -7.10 -14.63 14.99
N ASP A 142 -8.29 -14.15 14.63
CA ASP A 142 -9.50 -14.97 14.48
C ASP A 142 -10.10 -15.02 13.07
N LEU A 143 -9.42 -14.51 12.03
CA LEU A 143 -9.79 -14.89 10.64
C LEU A 143 -9.53 -16.39 10.35
N CYS A 144 -9.00 -17.14 11.33
CA CYS A 144 -8.81 -18.59 11.33
C CYS A 144 -9.49 -19.32 12.52
N ARG A 145 -10.44 -18.73 13.27
CA ARG A 145 -11.11 -19.46 14.36
C ARG A 145 -12.60 -19.13 14.54
N ASP A 146 -13.40 -20.15 14.26
CA ASP A 146 -14.79 -20.47 14.62
C ASP A 146 -15.75 -19.43 15.20
N GLU A 147 -16.92 -19.39 14.56
CA GLU A 147 -18.29 -19.58 15.10
C GLU A 147 -18.71 -18.90 16.42
N VAL A 148 -18.39 -17.63 16.69
CA VAL A 148 -19.23 -16.84 17.62
C VAL A 148 -19.30 -15.39 17.18
N GLY A 149 -20.51 -14.93 16.89
CA GLY A 149 -20.79 -13.62 16.28
C GLY A 149 -20.57 -12.42 17.21
N ALA A 150 -19.33 -11.97 17.32
CA ALA A 150 -18.99 -10.66 17.89
C ALA A 150 -18.66 -9.67 16.78
N CYS A 151 -19.35 -8.53 16.78
CA CYS A 151 -19.15 -7.43 15.84
C CYS A 151 -17.70 -6.92 15.93
N LEU A 152 -16.99 -6.96 14.81
CA LEU A 152 -15.54 -6.74 14.71
C LEU A 152 -15.15 -5.25 14.56
N LEU A 153 -16.07 -4.34 14.84
CA LEU A 153 -15.91 -2.90 14.64
C LEU A 153 -16.57 -2.13 15.78
N PRO A 154 -16.08 -0.93 16.14
CA PRO A 154 -16.80 -0.04 17.03
C PRO A 154 -18.21 0.21 16.47
N ASP A 155 -19.24 -0.14 17.24
CA ASP A 155 -20.66 -0.04 16.83
C ASP A 155 -21.05 1.39 16.43
N GLU A 156 -20.34 2.39 16.95
CA GLU A 156 -20.50 3.79 16.55
C GLU A 156 -19.15 4.43 16.28
N VAL A 157 -18.77 4.49 15.00
CA VAL A 157 -17.72 5.40 14.56
C VAL A 157 -18.29 6.82 14.70
N GLU A 158 -17.93 7.50 15.78
CA GLU A 158 -18.15 8.95 15.88
C GLU A 158 -17.60 9.63 14.62
N LYS A 159 -18.22 10.75 14.23
CA LYS A 159 -17.90 11.57 13.03
C LYS A 159 -16.40 11.82 12.77
N HIS A 160 -15.56 11.61 13.78
CA HIS A 160 -14.11 11.73 13.78
C HIS A 160 -13.34 10.55 13.13
N GLU A 161 -13.92 9.36 12.92
CA GLU A 161 -13.26 8.22 12.23
C GLU A 161 -13.82 7.90 10.83
N SER A 162 -14.49 8.85 10.19
CA SER A 162 -14.92 8.73 8.77
C SER A 162 -13.76 8.33 7.85
N GLY A 163 -12.53 8.78 8.13
CA GLY A 163 -11.33 8.40 7.38
C GLY A 163 -10.94 6.93 7.52
N LEU A 164 -11.16 6.33 8.70
CA LEU A 164 -10.89 4.91 8.94
C LEU A 164 -11.94 4.04 8.24
N ALA A 165 -13.22 4.39 8.41
CA ALA A 165 -14.32 3.69 7.72
C ALA A 165 -14.14 3.74 6.19
N SER A 166 -13.81 4.91 5.62
CA SER A 166 -13.51 5.04 4.18
C SER A 166 -12.36 4.14 3.78
N LEU A 167 -11.26 4.13 4.54
CA LEU A 167 -10.09 3.29 4.25
C LEU A 167 -10.45 1.79 4.26
N ILE A 168 -11.23 1.32 5.23
CA ILE A 168 -11.65 -0.08 5.33
C ILE A 168 -12.55 -0.44 4.14
N VAL A 169 -13.58 0.36 3.88
CA VAL A 169 -14.52 0.15 2.76
C VAL A 169 -13.77 0.10 1.43
N GLU A 170 -12.87 1.05 1.21
CA GLU A 170 -12.08 1.16 0.01
C GLU A 170 -11.09 0.00 -0.18
N THR A 171 -10.56 -0.53 0.93
CA THR A 171 -9.68 -1.71 0.93
C THR A 171 -10.46 -2.98 0.58
N VAL A 172 -11.64 -3.19 1.19
CA VAL A 172 -12.53 -4.30 0.85
C VAL A 172 -12.96 -4.22 -0.62
N PHE A 173 -13.32 -3.04 -1.11
CA PHE A 173 -13.66 -2.84 -2.52
C PHE A 173 -12.51 -3.21 -3.46
N CYS A 174 -11.27 -2.86 -3.11
CA CYS A 174 -10.08 -3.26 -3.87
C CYS A 174 -9.91 -4.79 -3.92
N ILE A 175 -10.13 -5.50 -2.81
CA ILE A 175 -10.09 -6.97 -2.76
C ILE A 175 -11.15 -7.57 -3.69
N VAL A 176 -12.39 -7.11 -3.58
CA VAL A 176 -13.51 -7.59 -4.41
C VAL A 176 -13.21 -7.42 -5.89
N ASN A 177 -12.71 -6.25 -6.30
CA ASN A 177 -12.37 -6.03 -7.70
C ASN A 177 -11.20 -6.89 -8.16
N CYS A 178 -10.16 -7.07 -7.35
CA CYS A 178 -9.05 -7.98 -7.70
C CYS A 178 -9.55 -9.40 -7.92
N MET A 179 -10.51 -9.86 -7.12
CA MET A 179 -11.11 -11.19 -7.22
C MET A 179 -11.99 -11.34 -8.47
N TYR A 180 -12.79 -10.31 -8.75
CA TYR A 180 -13.62 -10.25 -9.96
C TYR A 180 -12.77 -10.24 -11.23
N GLU A 181 -11.79 -9.34 -11.32
CA GLU A 181 -10.93 -9.17 -12.51
C GLU A 181 -9.98 -10.36 -12.73
N SER A 182 -9.54 -11.03 -11.65
CA SER A 182 -8.77 -12.27 -11.74
C SER A 182 -9.61 -13.50 -12.09
N LYS A 183 -10.95 -13.36 -12.20
CA LYS A 183 -11.91 -14.44 -12.46
C LYS A 183 -11.73 -15.60 -11.48
N CYS A 184 -11.54 -15.30 -10.21
CA CYS A 184 -11.27 -16.33 -9.21
C CYS A 184 -12.49 -17.23 -9.00
N VAL A 185 -12.29 -18.56 -9.06
CA VAL A 185 -13.36 -19.59 -8.93
C VAL A 185 -13.33 -20.27 -7.55
N ASP A 186 -12.46 -19.84 -6.65
CA ASP A 186 -12.30 -20.49 -5.35
C ASP A 186 -13.48 -20.18 -4.40
N SER A 187 -14.23 -21.23 -4.06
CA SER A 187 -15.35 -21.18 -3.11
C SER A 187 -14.97 -20.66 -1.72
N ALA A 188 -13.73 -20.91 -1.25
CA ALA A 188 -13.27 -20.39 0.02
C ALA A 188 -13.08 -18.86 -0.05
N ALA A 189 -12.47 -18.39 -1.13
CA ALA A 189 -12.30 -16.97 -1.37
C ALA A 189 -13.63 -16.21 -1.55
N TYR A 190 -14.66 -16.83 -2.15
CA TYR A 190 -16.01 -16.26 -2.18
C TYR A 190 -16.61 -16.07 -0.79
N ARG A 191 -16.48 -17.08 0.09
CA ARG A 191 -16.96 -16.97 1.47
C ARG A 191 -16.23 -15.86 2.24
N GLN A 192 -14.92 -15.73 2.02
CA GLN A 192 -14.12 -14.66 2.60
C GLN A 192 -14.60 -13.28 2.14
N ILE A 193 -14.89 -13.09 0.85
CA ILE A 193 -15.45 -11.84 0.32
C ILE A 193 -16.80 -11.52 0.97
N LEU A 194 -17.71 -12.50 1.07
CA LEU A 194 -19.02 -12.27 1.68
C LEU A 194 -18.89 -11.82 3.14
N SER A 195 -17.95 -12.41 3.88
CA SER A 195 -17.64 -11.97 5.25
C SER A 195 -17.17 -10.52 5.29
N LEU A 196 -16.24 -10.13 4.42
CA LEU A 196 -15.74 -8.76 4.30
C LEU A 196 -16.84 -7.76 3.89
N ILE A 197 -17.74 -8.14 2.98
CA ILE A 197 -18.86 -7.28 2.57
C ILE A 197 -19.84 -7.09 3.73
N ASN A 198 -20.16 -8.16 4.45
CA ASN A 198 -21.04 -8.08 5.61
C ASN A 198 -20.44 -7.20 6.71
N LEU A 199 -19.12 -7.25 6.89
CA LEU A 199 -18.38 -6.38 7.80
C LEU A 199 -18.58 -4.90 7.47
N VAL A 200 -18.46 -4.52 6.20
CA VAL A 200 -18.52 -3.09 5.80
C VAL A 200 -19.92 -2.59 5.48
N ARG A 201 -20.90 -3.49 5.37
CA ARG A 201 -22.31 -3.18 5.05
C ARG A 201 -22.90 -2.02 5.88
N PRO A 202 -22.64 -1.87 7.19
CA PRO A 202 -23.19 -0.76 7.98
C PRO A 202 -22.80 0.62 7.44
N TRP A 203 -21.63 0.75 6.83
CA TRP A 203 -21.11 2.02 6.30
C TRP A 203 -21.41 2.25 4.81
N LEU A 204 -22.07 1.30 4.15
CA LEU A 204 -22.48 1.42 2.74
C LEU A 204 -23.90 1.98 2.58
N ARG A 205 -24.56 2.37 3.68
CA ARG A 205 -25.94 2.86 3.71
C ARG A 205 -26.05 4.32 3.31
#